data_AF-A0A3M1DUV0-F1
#
_entry.id   AF-A0A3M1DUV0-F1
#
_cell.length_a   1.000
_cell.length_b   1.000
_cell.length_c   1.000
_cell.angle_alpha   90.00
_cell.angle_beta   90.00
_cell.angle_gamma   90.00
#
_symmetry.space_group_name_H-M   'P 1'
#
loop_
_entity.id
_entity.type
_entity.pdbx_description
1 polymer ?
#
loop_
_entity_poly.entity_id
_entity_poly.type
_entity_poly.pdbx_seq_one_letter_code
_entity_poly.pdbx_strand_id
1 'polypeptide(L)'
;MLIAAHLLGPRRHGPVKDSPYESGMPIIVDSRRRFNVRFYLVAMLFLLFDVEIVFLWPWVRAFYAACVDGRRIVLQTGDVAGKGFLLIGMAVFFGLLVFGLVYEWRKGALQWE
;
A
#
# COMPACT_ATOMS: atom_id res chain seq x y z
N MET A 1 -26.62 10.59 -9.65
CA MET A 1 -27.05 9.61 -10.68
C MET A 1 -27.60 8.31 -10.08
N LEU A 2 -26.99 7.68 -9.08
CA LEU A 2 -27.52 6.47 -8.43
C LEU A 2 -28.94 6.65 -7.82
N ILE A 3 -29.22 7.80 -7.21
CA ILE A 3 -30.54 8.10 -6.60
C ILE A 3 -31.65 8.15 -7.67
N ALA A 4 -31.40 8.84 -8.79
CA ALA A 4 -32.35 8.91 -9.90
C ALA A 4 -32.61 7.54 -10.53
N ALA A 5 -31.57 6.73 -10.71
CA ALA A 5 -31.69 5.36 -11.23
C ALA A 5 -32.51 4.45 -10.30
N HIS A 6 -32.36 4.61 -8.99
CA HIS A 6 -33.12 3.82 -8.01
C HIS A 6 -34.61 4.20 -7.92
N LEU A 7 -34.94 5.46 -8.20
CA LEU A 7 -36.31 5.98 -8.15
C LEU A 7 -37.09 5.77 -9.45
N LEU A 8 -36.45 6.00 -10.60
CA LEU A 8 -37.10 5.93 -11.93
C LEU A 8 -37.00 4.52 -12.56
N GLY A 9 -36.07 3.67 -12.09
CA GLY A 9 -35.83 2.36 -12.66
C GLY A 9 -36.90 1.32 -12.30
N PRO A 10 -37.38 0.51 -13.26
CA PRO A 10 -38.37 -0.53 -13.00
C PRO A 10 -37.80 -1.62 -12.08
N ARG A 11 -38.53 -1.90 -10.99
CA ARG A 11 -38.16 -2.95 -10.02
C ARG A 11 -38.90 -4.24 -10.35
N ARG A 12 -38.14 -5.30 -10.63
CA ARG A 12 -38.64 -6.68 -10.69
C ARG A 12 -37.80 -7.49 -9.73
N HIS A 13 -38.43 -8.12 -8.76
CA HIS A 13 -37.80 -9.03 -7.80
C HIS A 13 -38.37 -10.42 -8.03
N GLY A 14 -37.60 -11.45 -7.67
CA GLY A 14 -38.01 -12.82 -7.86
C GLY A 14 -36.90 -13.76 -7.41
N PRO A 15 -37.26 -14.96 -6.93
CA PRO A 15 -36.30 -15.87 -6.30
C PRO A 15 -35.09 -16.22 -7.18
N VAL A 16 -35.28 -16.26 -8.51
CA VAL A 16 -34.20 -16.50 -9.48
C VAL A 16 -33.38 -15.23 -9.77
N LYS A 17 -34.02 -14.05 -9.78
CA LYS A 17 -33.34 -12.78 -10.08
C LYS A 17 -32.50 -12.30 -8.91
N ASP A 18 -32.93 -12.62 -7.70
CA ASP A 18 -32.26 -12.28 -6.45
C ASP A 18 -31.23 -13.35 -6.03
N SER A 19 -31.14 -14.47 -6.76
CA SER A 19 -30.13 -15.51 -6.52
C SER A 19 -28.77 -15.19 -7.15
N PRO A 20 -27.64 -15.56 -6.52
CA PRO A 20 -26.31 -15.45 -7.09
C PRO A 20 -26.17 -16.12 -8.47
N TYR A 21 -25.39 -15.49 -9.36
CA TYR A 21 -25.13 -16.01 -10.70
C TYR A 21 -24.05 -17.09 -10.69
N GLU A 22 -24.37 -18.29 -11.16
CA GLU A 22 -23.44 -19.43 -11.29
C GLU A 22 -23.50 -20.02 -12.71
N SER A 23 -23.30 -19.17 -13.74
CA SER A 23 -23.27 -19.57 -15.16
C SER A 23 -24.49 -20.38 -15.62
N GLY A 24 -25.68 -20.09 -15.08
CA GLY A 24 -26.94 -20.77 -15.41
C GLY A 24 -27.20 -22.08 -14.65
N MET A 25 -26.29 -22.47 -13.76
CA MET A 25 -26.45 -23.64 -12.89
C MET A 25 -27.00 -23.25 -11.52
N PRO A 26 -27.75 -24.14 -10.83
CA PRO A 26 -28.14 -23.91 -9.44
C PRO A 26 -26.91 -23.92 -8.53
N ILE A 27 -26.96 -23.15 -7.44
CA ILE A 27 -25.86 -23.00 -6.49
C ILE A 27 -25.65 -24.34 -5.78
N ILE A 28 -24.51 -24.98 -6.04
CA ILE A 28 -24.15 -26.28 -5.46
C ILE A 28 -23.40 -26.10 -4.12
N VAL A 29 -22.67 -24.99 -3.98
CA VAL A 29 -21.72 -24.75 -2.88
C VAL A 29 -21.80 -23.29 -2.43
N ASP A 30 -21.55 -23.05 -1.14
CA ASP A 30 -21.49 -21.70 -0.58
C ASP A 30 -20.30 -20.90 -1.15
N SER A 31 -20.54 -19.62 -1.38
CA SER A 31 -19.58 -18.62 -1.88
C SER A 31 -18.44 -18.34 -0.90
N ARG A 32 -18.63 -18.58 0.40
CA ARG A 32 -17.67 -18.27 1.47
C ARG A 32 -16.68 -19.41 1.73
N ARG A 33 -16.00 -19.86 0.68
CA ARG A 33 -14.97 -20.90 0.77
C ARG A 33 -13.58 -20.32 1.01
N ARG A 34 -12.68 -21.14 1.54
CA ARG A 34 -11.26 -20.77 1.64
C ARG A 34 -10.69 -20.69 0.24
N PHE A 35 -10.29 -19.49 -0.17
CA PHE A 35 -9.54 -19.27 -1.39
C PHE A 35 -8.06 -19.17 -1.05
N ASN A 36 -7.20 -19.70 -1.93
CA ASN A 36 -5.77 -19.56 -1.77
C ASN A 36 -5.40 -18.07 -1.83
N VAL A 37 -4.84 -17.55 -0.73
CA VAL A 37 -4.45 -16.15 -0.61
C VAL A 37 -3.09 -15.95 -1.27
N ARG A 38 -3.01 -16.23 -2.58
CA ARG A 38 -1.76 -16.14 -3.35
C ARG A 38 -1.15 -14.73 -3.33
N PHE A 39 -2.01 -13.71 -3.17
CA PHE A 39 -1.63 -12.30 -3.15
C PHE A 39 -1.26 -11.77 -1.76
N TYR A 40 -1.29 -12.61 -0.71
CA TYR A 40 -1.05 -12.15 0.66
C TYR A 40 0.37 -11.61 0.85
N LEU A 41 1.38 -12.31 0.34
CA LEU A 41 2.78 -11.88 0.46
C LEU A 41 3.01 -10.54 -0.23
N VAL A 42 2.44 -10.37 -1.43
CA VAL A 42 2.50 -9.10 -2.18
C VAL A 42 1.79 -7.98 -1.43
N ALA A 43 0.62 -8.25 -0.84
CA ALA A 43 -0.12 -7.26 -0.06
C ALA A 43 0.63 -6.83 1.22
N MET A 44 1.26 -7.79 1.91
CA MET A 44 2.09 -7.51 3.09
C MET A 44 3.31 -6.68 2.72
N LEU A 45 3.99 -7.03 1.62
CA LEU A 45 5.15 -6.30 1.10
C LEU A 45 4.76 -4.88 0.68
N PHE A 46 3.63 -4.72 0.00
CA PHE A 46 3.08 -3.42 -0.37
C PHE A 46 2.82 -2.55 0.87
N LEU A 47 2.19 -3.11 1.90
CA LEU A 47 1.91 -2.39 3.15
C LEU A 47 3.20 -1.93 3.83
N LEU A 48 4.22 -2.79 3.88
CA LEU A 48 5.51 -2.47 4.47
C LEU A 48 6.19 -1.32 3.71
N PHE A 49 6.28 -1.41 2.38
CA PHE A 49 6.86 -0.35 1.55
C PHE A 49 6.06 0.96 1.61
N ASP A 50 4.74 0.91 1.69
CA ASP A 50 3.90 2.11 1.79
C ASP A 50 4.18 2.88 3.09
N VAL A 51 4.29 2.16 4.21
CA VAL A 51 4.69 2.74 5.50
C VAL A 51 6.09 3.35 5.44
N GLU A 52 7.02 2.72 4.72
CA GLU A 52 8.38 3.26 4.56
C GLU A 52 8.41 4.55 3.72
N ILE A 53 7.57 4.65 2.70
CA ILE A 53 7.44 5.86 1.87
C ILE A 53 6.89 7.03 2.69
N VAL A 54 5.99 6.78 3.65
CA VAL A 54 5.50 7.83 4.56
C VAL A 54 6.66 8.48 5.33
N PHE A 55 7.71 7.74 5.70
CA PHE A 55 8.88 8.30 6.37
C PHE A 55 9.78 9.15 5.44
N LEU A 56 9.70 8.97 4.12
CA LEU A 56 10.44 9.82 3.17
C LEU A 56 9.92 11.26 3.20
N TRP A 57 8.64 11.47 3.50
CA TRP A 57 8.01 12.79 3.38
C TRP A 57 8.56 13.83 4.39
N PRO A 58 8.63 13.55 5.71
CA PRO A 58 9.29 14.46 6.65
C PRO A 58 10.76 14.71 6.32
N TRP A 59 11.47 13.67 5.85
CA TRP A 59 12.88 13.81 5.46
C TRP A 59 13.04 14.78 4.28
N VAL A 60 12.22 14.66 3.22
CA VAL A 60 12.25 15.58 2.07
C VAL A 60 12.03 17.01 2.52
N ARG A 61 11.05 17.25 3.39
CA ARG A 61 10.76 18.60 3.92
C ARG A 61 11.92 19.16 4.74
N ALA A 62 12.54 18.34 5.59
CA ALA A 62 13.68 18.74 6.40
C ALA A 62 14.92 19.03 5.53
N PHE A 63 15.20 18.17 4.55
CA PHE A 63 16.34 18.32 3.64
C PHE A 63 16.16 19.53 2.71
N TYR A 64 14.96 19.73 2.18
CA TYR A 64 14.63 20.91 1.37
C TYR A 64 14.81 22.21 2.16
N ALA A 65 14.28 22.29 3.38
CA ALA A 65 14.46 23.47 4.24
C ALA A 65 15.93 23.75 4.58
N ALA A 66 16.75 22.71 4.75
CA ALA A 66 18.16 22.87 5.05
C ALA A 66 19.01 23.30 3.84
N CYS A 67 18.67 22.80 2.64
CA CYS A 67 19.42 23.07 1.42
C CYS A 67 18.97 24.35 0.70
N VAL A 68 17.66 24.59 0.62
CA VAL A 68 17.06 25.69 -0.14
C VAL A 68 16.80 26.91 0.74
N ASP A 69 16.13 26.74 1.88
CA ASP A 69 15.81 27.87 2.78
C ASP A 69 16.99 28.27 3.69
N GLY A 70 18.05 27.46 3.73
CA GLY A 70 19.21 27.69 4.62
C GLY A 70 18.89 27.55 6.12
N ARG A 71 17.75 26.95 6.49
CA ARG A 71 17.39 26.74 7.90
C ARG A 71 18.34 25.73 8.55
N ARG A 72 18.74 26.03 9.78
CA ARG A 72 19.45 25.06 10.62
C ARG A 72 18.45 24.03 11.11
N ILE A 73 18.80 22.76 10.95
CA ILE A 73 17.98 21.64 11.44
C ILE A 73 18.27 21.52 12.93
N VAL A 74 17.30 21.88 13.75
CA VAL A 74 17.38 21.71 15.20
C VAL A 74 16.73 20.38 15.53
N LEU A 75 17.53 19.45 16.06
CA LEU A 75 17.01 18.19 16.58
C LEU A 75 16.21 18.45 17.85
N GLN A 76 15.34 17.51 18.22
CA GLN A 76 14.58 17.59 19.46
C GLN A 76 15.49 17.70 20.70
N THR A 77 16.73 17.23 20.61
CA THR A 77 17.78 17.32 21.63
C THR A 77 18.39 18.74 21.77
N GLY A 78 18.07 19.67 20.87
CA GLY A 78 18.65 21.03 20.83
C GLY A 78 19.92 21.15 19.98
N ASP A 79 20.52 20.03 19.59
CA ASP A 79 21.71 20.02 18.73
C ASP A 79 21.36 20.33 17.26
N VAL A 80 22.30 21.00 16.59
CA VAL A 80 22.17 21.34 15.17
C VAL A 80 22.70 20.17 14.33
N ALA A 81 21.81 19.49 13.60
CA ALA A 81 22.23 18.45 12.68
C ALA A 81 22.85 19.06 11.41
N GLY A 82 24.04 18.59 11.06
CA GLY A 82 24.66 18.92 9.78
C GLY A 82 23.89 18.29 8.61
N LYS A 83 23.92 18.93 7.43
CA LYS A 83 23.30 18.39 6.20
C LYS A 83 23.78 16.97 5.87
N GLY A 84 25.05 16.68 6.14
CA GLY A 84 25.65 15.36 5.95
C GLY A 84 25.00 14.26 6.80
N PHE A 85 24.55 14.58 8.02
CA PHE A 85 23.85 13.62 8.88
C PHE A 85 22.54 13.14 8.24
N LEU A 86 21.73 14.07 7.71
CA LEU A 86 20.49 13.71 7.02
C LEU A 86 20.73 12.90 5.74
N LEU A 87 21.79 13.20 4.99
CA LEU A 87 22.15 12.45 3.78
C LEU A 87 22.58 11.03 4.11
N ILE A 88 23.43 10.86 5.12
CA ILE A 88 23.88 9.52 5.55
C ILE A 88 22.70 8.72 6.11
N GLY A 89 21.87 9.33 6.96
CA GLY A 89 20.67 8.68 7.47
C GLY A 89 19.73 8.21 6.35
N MET A 90 19.55 9.04 5.33
CA MET A 90 18.76 8.66 4.15
C MET A 90 19.40 7.56 3.32
N ALA A 91 20.72 7.61 3.11
CA ALA A 91 21.44 6.59 2.37
C ALA A 91 21.32 5.22 3.06
N VAL A 92 21.41 5.19 4.40
CA VAL A 92 21.19 3.98 5.20
C VAL A 92 19.74 3.51 5.09
N PHE A 93 18.76 4.41 5.22
CA PHE A 93 17.34 4.08 5.09
C PHE A 93 17.02 3.48 3.71
N PHE A 94 17.48 4.12 2.64
CA PHE A 94 17.30 3.63 1.28
C PHE A 94 18.07 2.34 1.02
N GLY A 95 19.24 2.16 1.64
CA GLY A 95 19.98 0.90 1.62
C GLY A 95 19.19 -0.25 2.23
N LEU A 96 18.47 -0.01 3.34
CA LEU A 96 17.58 -1.00 3.96
C LEU A 96 16.40 -1.36 3.06
N LEU A 97 15.79 -0.37 2.38
CA LEU A 97 14.71 -0.59 1.40
C LEU A 97 15.15 -1.54 0.28
N VAL A 98 16.28 -1.21 -0.36
CA VAL A 98 16.82 -1.99 -1.47
C VAL A 98 17.23 -3.38 -1.00
N PHE A 99 17.81 -3.48 0.20
CA PHE A 99 18.17 -4.77 0.78
C PHE A 99 16.94 -5.66 1.00
N GLY A 100 15.88 -5.12 1.61
CA GLY A 100 14.61 -5.83 1.79
C GLY A 100 14.00 -6.29 0.47
N LEU A 101 13.99 -5.41 -0.54
CA LEU A 101 13.49 -5.73 -1.87
C LEU A 101 14.28 -6.87 -2.53
N VAL A 102 15.61 -6.79 -2.49
CA VAL A 102 16.50 -7.81 -3.07
C VAL A 102 16.32 -9.14 -2.35
N TYR A 103 16.15 -9.13 -1.03
CA TYR A 103 15.92 -10.34 -0.24
C TYR A 103 14.62 -11.04 -0.65
N GLU A 104 13.52 -10.31 -0.72
CA GLU A 104 12.21 -10.85 -1.11
C GLU A 104 12.20 -11.35 -2.56
N TRP A 105 12.90 -10.64 -3.46
CA TRP A 105 13.08 -11.09 -4.83
C TRP A 105 13.84 -12.42 -4.88
N ARG A 106 14.96 -12.56 -4.16
CA ARG A 106 15.72 -13.82 -4.12
C ARG A 106 14.91 -14.98 -3.52
N LYS A 107 13.99 -14.70 -2.60
CA LYS A 107 13.10 -15.72 -2.02
C LYS A 107 11.94 -16.13 -2.93
N GLY A 108 11.77 -15.48 -4.09
CA GLY A 108 10.69 -15.81 -5.01
C GLY A 108 9.32 -15.37 -4.51
N ALA A 109 9.23 -14.46 -3.53
CA ALA A 109 7.94 -13.92 -3.06
C ALA A 109 7.16 -13.18 -4.17
N LEU A 110 7.85 -12.82 -5.25
CA LEU A 110 7.33 -12.17 -6.45
C LEU A 110 7.10 -13.14 -7.63
N GLN A 111 7.38 -14.44 -7.47
CA GLN A 111 7.16 -15.43 -8.52
C GLN A 111 5.75 -16.02 -8.40
N TRP A 112 5.11 -16.21 -9.55
CA TRP A 112 3.70 -16.57 -9.65
C TRP A 112 3.58 -17.92 -10.37
N GLU A 113 3.24 -18.97 -9.62
CA GLU A 113 2.65 -20.23 -10.12
C GLU A 113 1.24 -20.44 -9.50
#